data_AF-D5EB95-F1
#
_entry.id   AF-D5EB95-F1
#
_cell.length_a   1.000
_cell.length_b   1.000
_cell.length_c   1.000
_cell.angle_alpha   90.00
_cell.angle_beta   90.00
_cell.angle_gamma   90.00
#
_symmetry.space_group_name_H-M   'P 1'
#
loop_
_entity.id
_entity.type
_entity.pdbx_description
1 polymer ?
#
loop_
_entity_poly.entity_id
_entity_poly.type
_entity_poly.pdbx_seq_one_letter_code
_entity_poly.pdbx_strand_id
1 'polypeptide(L)'
;MIRLENMLPKAFLVGIIEMVDMVGPEKTYHWIESIGYRLAEIEGPGFEGARDDNINYLPVCPFGNDLVEFIEIYGERPEEYQQLIDYVKDQKQQSEEGWNYPALSSALGILHYSYSRKRAELAGAKLLNLGSKSPVSKAKEYNEQAIERSGISKDEVSGYLDKSFSVFKIEYPEEE
;
A
#
# COMPACT_ATOMS: atom_id res chain seq x y z
N MET A 1 9.92 29.43 -8.44
CA MET A 1 11.10 28.64 -8.01
C MET A 1 11.08 27.36 -8.80
N ILE A 2 12.09 27.09 -9.63
CA ILE A 2 12.11 25.88 -10.48
C ILE A 2 12.44 24.70 -9.56
N ARG A 3 11.40 23.91 -9.21
CA ARG A 3 11.39 22.84 -8.20
C ARG A 3 11.92 21.51 -8.77
N LEU A 4 13.22 21.42 -9.05
CA LEU A 4 13.83 20.17 -9.53
C LEU A 4 13.84 19.06 -8.46
N GLU A 5 13.93 19.42 -7.17
CA GLU A 5 14.07 18.47 -6.06
C GLU A 5 12.90 17.49 -5.91
N ASN A 6 11.69 17.88 -6.35
CA ASN A 6 10.49 17.03 -6.29
C ASN A 6 10.03 16.55 -7.67
N MET A 7 10.88 16.67 -8.71
CA MET A 7 10.51 16.31 -10.08
C MET A 7 10.26 14.80 -10.22
N LEU A 8 11.06 13.95 -9.57
CA LEU A 8 10.93 12.49 -9.69
C LEU A 8 9.63 11.96 -9.05
N PRO A 9 9.30 12.28 -7.77
CA PRO A 9 8.01 11.89 -7.20
C PRO A 9 6.83 12.40 -8.04
N LYS A 10 6.89 13.64 -8.50
CA LYS A 10 5.82 14.23 -9.33
C LYS A 10 5.70 13.57 -10.70
N ALA A 11 6.82 13.26 -11.35
CA ALA A 11 6.82 12.54 -12.62
C ALA A 11 6.24 11.13 -12.46
N PHE A 12 6.51 10.45 -11.34
CA PHE A 12 5.89 9.17 -11.05
C PHE A 12 4.38 9.29 -10.84
N LEU A 13 3.94 10.29 -10.07
CA LEU A 13 2.51 10.57 -9.85
C LEU A 13 1.77 10.89 -11.16
N VAL A 14 2.32 11.78 -12.00
CA VAL A 14 1.78 12.05 -13.33
C VAL A 14 1.83 10.80 -14.22
N GLY A 15 2.91 10.03 -14.15
CA GLY A 15 3.05 8.79 -14.91
C GLY A 15 1.97 7.76 -14.60
N ILE A 16 1.49 7.69 -13.34
CA ILE A 16 0.37 6.83 -12.98
C ILE A 16 -0.91 7.27 -13.72
N ILE A 17 -1.20 8.56 -13.75
CA ILE A 17 -2.38 9.12 -14.45
C ILE A 17 -2.33 8.75 -15.93
N GLU A 18 -1.22 9.09 -16.59
CA GLU A 18 -1.02 8.81 -18.02
C GLU A 18 -1.12 7.31 -18.33
N MET A 19 -0.61 6.45 -17.44
CA MET A 19 -0.73 5.00 -17.61
C MET A 19 -2.18 4.52 -17.52
N VAL A 20 -2.98 5.03 -16.57
CA VAL A 20 -4.40 4.68 -16.49
C VAL A 20 -5.13 5.10 -17.76
N ASP A 21 -4.88 6.32 -18.26
CA ASP A 21 -5.51 6.82 -19.49
C ASP A 21 -5.13 6.00 -20.73
N MET A 22 -3.87 5.58 -20.83
CA MET A 22 -3.38 4.83 -21.98
C MET A 22 -3.78 3.36 -21.98
N VAL A 23 -3.73 2.70 -20.82
CA VAL A 23 -3.82 1.22 -20.73
C VAL A 23 -4.85 0.70 -19.73
N GLY A 24 -5.54 1.59 -19.02
CA GLY A 24 -6.56 1.27 -18.03
C GLY A 24 -5.99 0.93 -16.64
N PRO A 25 -6.88 0.83 -15.63
CA PRO A 25 -6.47 0.62 -14.23
C PRO A 25 -5.84 -0.74 -13.97
N GLU A 26 -6.30 -1.82 -14.62
CA GLU A 26 -5.74 -3.17 -14.46
C GLU A 26 -4.26 -3.25 -14.86
N LYS A 27 -3.94 -2.83 -16.08
CA LYS A 27 -2.55 -2.85 -16.57
C LYS A 27 -1.66 -1.90 -15.79
N THR A 28 -2.21 -0.77 -15.34
CA THR A 28 -1.49 0.17 -14.49
C THR A 28 -1.22 -0.38 -13.10
N TYR A 29 -2.19 -1.09 -12.49
CA TYR A 29 -2.00 -1.82 -11.24
C TYR A 29 -0.81 -2.79 -11.34
N HIS A 30 -0.78 -3.64 -12.37
CA HIS A 30 0.32 -4.59 -12.56
C HIS A 30 1.67 -3.91 -12.84
N TRP A 31 1.65 -2.78 -13.55
CA TRP A 31 2.85 -1.98 -13.74
C TRP A 31 3.39 -1.44 -12.40
N ILE A 32 2.55 -0.85 -11.55
CA ILE A 32 2.95 -0.36 -10.22
C ILE A 32 3.44 -1.52 -9.34
N GLU A 33 2.74 -2.64 -9.33
CA GLU A 33 3.12 -3.86 -8.61
C GLU A 33 4.51 -4.36 -9.03
N SER A 34 4.78 -4.39 -10.33
CA SER A 34 6.09 -4.82 -10.87
C SER A 34 7.23 -3.91 -10.42
N ILE A 35 6.98 -2.61 -10.25
CA ILE A 35 7.97 -1.67 -9.72
C ILE A 35 8.25 -2.00 -8.25
N GLY A 36 7.21 -2.24 -7.45
CA GLY A 36 7.36 -2.61 -6.04
C GLY A 36 8.18 -3.88 -5.86
N TYR A 37 7.92 -4.92 -6.65
CA TYR A 37 8.71 -6.15 -6.63
C TYR A 37 10.16 -5.94 -7.02
N ARG A 38 10.43 -5.18 -8.08
CA ARG A 38 11.81 -4.90 -8.50
C ARG A 38 12.58 -4.10 -7.45
N LEU A 39 11.93 -3.15 -6.78
CA LEU A 39 12.53 -2.43 -5.65
C LEU A 39 12.85 -3.37 -4.49
N ALA A 40 11.93 -4.27 -4.13
CA ALA A 40 12.14 -5.26 -3.09
C ALA A 40 13.30 -6.23 -3.40
N GLU A 41 13.43 -6.66 -4.65
CA GLU A 41 14.54 -7.52 -5.11
C GLU A 41 15.90 -6.81 -5.03
N ILE A 42 15.94 -5.51 -5.33
CA ILE A 42 17.16 -4.68 -5.21
C ILE A 42 17.59 -4.54 -3.74
N GLU A 43 16.63 -4.33 -2.84
CA GLU A 43 16.90 -4.08 -1.42
C GLU A 43 17.06 -5.36 -0.59
N GLY A 44 16.52 -6.48 -1.06
CA GLY A 44 16.64 -7.79 -0.41
C GLY A 44 15.60 -8.06 0.68
N PRO A 45 15.74 -9.17 1.43
CA PRO A 45 14.78 -9.59 2.44
C PRO A 45 14.66 -8.59 3.59
N GLY A 46 13.45 -8.42 4.15
CA GLY A 46 13.27 -7.63 5.36
C GLY A 46 11.85 -7.11 5.58
N PHE A 47 11.71 -6.31 6.64
CA PHE A 47 10.48 -5.63 7.03
C PHE A 47 10.79 -4.17 7.32
N GLU A 48 9.95 -3.25 6.83
CA GLU A 48 10.11 -1.81 7.05
C GLU A 48 9.20 -1.30 8.16
N GLY A 49 9.66 -0.28 8.89
CA GLY A 49 8.89 0.34 9.97
C GLY A 49 9.10 -0.30 11.34
N ALA A 50 8.13 -0.06 12.23
CA ALA A 50 8.17 -0.55 13.61
C ALA A 50 7.53 -1.93 13.71
N ARG A 51 7.88 -2.67 14.78
CA ARG A 51 7.44 -4.04 14.99
C ARG A 51 7.05 -4.27 16.44
N ASP A 52 5.96 -5.02 16.63
CA ASP A 52 5.46 -5.50 17.90
C ASP A 52 5.09 -6.98 17.72
N ASP A 53 5.96 -7.88 18.18
CA ASP A 53 5.92 -9.32 17.89
C ASP A 53 5.77 -9.65 16.38
N ASN A 54 4.60 -10.17 15.99
CA ASN A 54 4.25 -10.51 14.62
C ASN A 54 3.46 -9.40 13.92
N ILE A 55 3.38 -8.21 14.50
CA ILE A 55 2.78 -7.03 13.89
C ILE A 55 3.87 -6.11 13.39
N ASN A 56 3.78 -5.76 12.11
CA ASN A 56 4.59 -4.73 11.50
C ASN A 56 3.71 -3.52 11.18
N TYR A 57 4.17 -2.32 11.52
CA TYR A 57 3.42 -1.10 11.26
C TYR A 57 4.34 0.06 10.89
N LEU A 58 3.82 1.01 10.11
CA LEU A 58 4.59 2.14 9.58
C LEU A 58 4.17 3.45 10.24
N PRO A 59 4.97 3.99 11.18
CA PRO A 59 4.66 5.26 11.84
C PRO A 59 4.67 6.46 10.88
N VAL A 60 5.38 6.34 9.75
CA VAL A 60 5.51 7.37 8.72
C VAL A 60 5.02 6.82 7.39
N CYS A 61 4.24 7.62 6.65
CA CYS A 61 3.84 7.30 5.29
C CYS A 61 4.97 7.72 4.34
N PRO A 62 5.65 6.80 3.63
CA PRO A 62 6.82 7.12 2.81
C PRO A 62 6.56 8.17 1.73
N PHE A 63 5.31 8.28 1.26
CA PHE A 63 4.89 9.20 0.20
C PHE A 63 3.87 10.25 0.67
N GLY A 64 3.70 10.41 1.99
CA GLY A 64 2.64 11.26 2.55
C GLY A 64 2.77 12.73 2.12
N ASN A 65 3.99 13.26 2.18
CA ASN A 65 4.26 14.66 1.83
C ASN A 65 4.13 14.92 0.34
N ASP A 66 4.68 14.05 -0.51
CA ASP A 66 4.56 14.18 -1.97
C ASP A 66 3.11 14.10 -2.43
N LEU A 67 2.32 13.18 -1.82
CA LEU A 67 0.91 13.05 -2.13
C LEU A 67 0.11 14.29 -1.71
N VAL A 68 0.40 14.86 -0.54
CA VAL A 68 -0.23 16.10 -0.07
C VAL A 68 0.14 17.27 -0.99
N GLU A 69 1.42 17.46 -1.30
CA GLU A 69 1.87 18.54 -2.19
C GLU A 69 1.24 18.40 -3.59
N PHE A 70 1.15 17.17 -4.10
CA PHE A 70 0.52 16.90 -5.38
C PHE A 70 -0.97 17.28 -5.37
N ILE A 71 -1.73 16.85 -4.37
CA ILE A 71 -3.16 17.20 -4.25
C ILE A 71 -3.35 18.71 -4.10
N GLU A 72 -2.50 19.38 -3.34
CA GLU A 72 -2.56 20.85 -3.15
C GLU A 72 -2.29 21.62 -4.44
N ILE A 73 -1.37 21.16 -5.29
CA ILE A 73 -1.03 21.82 -6.56
C ILE A 73 -2.12 21.61 -7.61
N TYR A 74 -2.70 20.41 -7.67
CA TYR A 74 -3.62 20.02 -8.75
C TYR A 74 -5.11 20.14 -8.36
N GLY A 75 -5.42 20.54 -7.12
CA GLY A 75 -6.76 20.97 -6.69
C GLY A 75 -7.77 19.84 -6.47
N GLU A 76 -7.60 18.69 -7.11
CA GLU A 76 -8.44 17.50 -6.95
C GLU A 76 -7.60 16.22 -6.94
N ARG A 77 -8.13 15.16 -6.34
CA ARG A 77 -7.58 13.80 -6.49
C ARG A 77 -7.90 13.35 -7.93
N PRO A 78 -6.90 13.06 -8.77
CA PRO A 78 -7.16 12.60 -10.14
C PRO A 78 -8.09 11.37 -10.13
N GLU A 79 -9.04 11.33 -11.07
CA GLU A 79 -10.03 10.24 -11.16
C GLU A 79 -9.35 8.89 -11.34
N GLU A 80 -8.22 8.87 -12.06
CA GLU A 80 -7.39 7.71 -12.35
C GLU A 80 -6.87 7.03 -11.08
N TYR A 81 -6.58 7.81 -10.04
CA TYR A 81 -6.19 7.26 -8.74
C TYR A 81 -7.35 6.57 -8.04
N GLN A 82 -8.56 7.08 -8.21
CA GLN A 82 -9.77 6.48 -7.66
C GLN A 82 -10.09 5.18 -8.42
N GLN A 83 -9.99 5.19 -9.76
CA GLN A 83 -10.16 3.99 -10.60
C GLN A 83 -9.20 2.87 -10.19
N LEU A 84 -7.94 3.17 -9.87
CA LEU A 84 -6.99 2.18 -9.36
C LEU A 84 -7.40 1.60 -8.00
N ILE A 85 -7.91 2.43 -7.10
CA ILE A 85 -8.36 1.98 -5.78
C ILE A 85 -9.60 1.11 -5.92
N ASP A 86 -10.55 1.52 -6.74
CA ASP A 86 -11.78 0.79 -6.97
C ASP A 86 -11.49 -0.55 -7.64
N TYR A 87 -10.60 -0.59 -8.63
CA TYR A 87 -10.12 -1.85 -9.22
C TYR A 87 -9.59 -2.81 -8.16
N VAL A 88 -8.71 -2.38 -7.25
CA VAL A 88 -8.18 -3.26 -6.20
C VAL A 88 -9.24 -3.65 -5.17
N LYS A 89 -10.15 -2.73 -4.83
CA LYS A 89 -11.27 -3.03 -3.92
C LYS A 89 -12.20 -4.08 -4.52
N ASP A 90 -12.49 -4.00 -5.81
CA ASP A 90 -13.29 -4.97 -6.55
C ASP A 90 -12.61 -6.34 -6.59
N GLN A 91 -11.31 -6.38 -6.93
CA GLN A 91 -10.54 -7.64 -6.90
C GLN A 91 -10.55 -8.28 -5.50
N LYS A 92 -10.39 -7.47 -4.44
CA LYS A 92 -10.47 -7.94 -3.05
C LYS A 92 -11.82 -8.54 -2.72
N GLN A 93 -12.92 -7.91 -3.14
CA GLN A 93 -14.28 -8.35 -2.83
C GLN A 93 -14.68 -9.61 -3.61
N GLN A 94 -14.20 -9.75 -4.84
CA GLN A 94 -14.54 -10.85 -5.73
C GLN A 94 -13.68 -12.10 -5.50
N SER A 95 -12.55 -11.97 -4.80
CA SER A 95 -11.62 -13.06 -4.52
C SER A 95 -11.99 -13.82 -3.24
N GLU A 96 -11.94 -15.16 -3.30
CA GLU A 96 -11.95 -16.03 -2.11
C GLU A 96 -10.69 -15.83 -1.23
N GLU A 97 -9.63 -15.27 -1.83
CA GLU A 97 -8.40 -14.87 -1.16
C GLU A 97 -8.30 -13.35 -0.98
N GLY A 98 -9.41 -12.66 -0.70
CA GLY A 98 -9.43 -11.22 -0.45
C GLY A 98 -8.49 -10.77 0.69
N TRP A 99 -8.13 -11.66 1.60
CA TRP A 99 -7.07 -11.45 2.61
C TRP A 99 -5.68 -11.18 2.00
N ASN A 100 -5.42 -11.59 0.76
CA ASN A 100 -4.16 -11.39 0.04
C ASN A 100 -4.11 -10.05 -0.75
N TYR A 101 -5.14 -9.22 -0.62
CA TYR A 101 -5.20 -7.89 -1.22
C TYR A 101 -4.99 -6.80 -0.15
N PRO A 102 -4.45 -5.63 -0.51
CA PRO A 102 -4.26 -4.55 0.44
C PRO A 102 -5.56 -3.82 0.79
N ALA A 103 -5.67 -3.35 2.04
CA ALA A 103 -6.54 -2.24 2.38
C ALA A 103 -5.90 -0.94 1.85
N LEU A 104 -6.45 -0.37 0.79
CA LEU A 104 -5.91 0.84 0.17
C LEU A 104 -6.66 2.12 0.58
N SER A 105 -5.92 3.08 1.12
CA SER A 105 -6.35 4.48 1.25
C SER A 105 -5.82 5.38 0.12
N SER A 106 -4.84 4.90 -0.66
CA SER A 106 -4.19 5.61 -1.77
C SER A 106 -3.69 4.65 -2.84
N ALA A 107 -3.60 5.10 -4.10
CA ALA A 107 -3.02 4.35 -5.20
C ALA A 107 -1.54 3.99 -4.95
N LEU A 108 -0.79 4.86 -4.25
CA LEU A 108 0.59 4.57 -3.82
C LEU A 108 0.68 3.42 -2.81
N GLY A 109 -0.44 3.05 -2.18
CA GLY A 109 -0.53 1.86 -1.34
C GLY A 109 -0.29 0.58 -2.14
N ILE A 110 -0.54 0.55 -3.45
CA ILE A 110 -0.23 -0.59 -4.34
C ILE A 110 1.29 -0.81 -4.37
N LEU A 111 2.05 0.27 -4.63
CA LEU A 111 3.51 0.23 -4.67
C LEU A 111 4.09 -0.22 -3.34
N HIS A 112 3.64 0.41 -2.25
CA HIS A 112 4.14 0.10 -0.92
C HIS A 112 3.77 -1.32 -0.49
N TYR A 113 2.55 -1.78 -0.75
CA TYR A 113 2.12 -3.15 -0.43
C TYR A 113 2.94 -4.19 -1.19
N SER A 114 3.08 -4.05 -2.51
CA SER A 114 3.82 -4.99 -3.36
C SER A 114 5.29 -5.07 -2.94
N TYR A 115 5.93 -3.92 -2.71
CA TYR A 115 7.28 -3.84 -2.16
C TYR A 115 7.40 -4.59 -0.82
N SER A 116 6.58 -4.25 0.17
CA SER A 116 6.64 -4.85 1.51
C SER A 116 6.37 -6.35 1.47
N ARG A 117 5.37 -6.78 0.69
CA ARG A 117 5.01 -8.19 0.50
C ARG A 117 6.19 -8.99 -0.05
N LYS A 118 6.86 -8.48 -1.09
CA LYS A 118 7.97 -9.19 -1.70
C LYS A 118 9.20 -9.25 -0.79
N ARG A 119 9.50 -8.19 -0.04
CA ARG A 119 10.60 -8.23 0.95
C ARG A 119 10.37 -9.25 2.06
N ALA A 120 9.11 -9.40 2.50
CA ALA A 120 8.75 -10.44 3.46
C ALA A 120 8.85 -11.84 2.86
N GLU A 121 8.39 -12.03 1.62
CA GLU A 121 8.51 -13.30 0.90
C GLU A 121 9.97 -13.75 0.80
N LEU A 122 10.86 -12.82 0.41
CA LEU A 122 12.31 -13.05 0.37
C LEU A 122 12.90 -13.38 1.74
N ALA A 123 12.25 -12.94 2.83
CA ALA A 123 12.63 -13.26 4.21
C ALA A 123 11.98 -14.56 4.75
N GLY A 124 11.27 -15.32 3.90
CA GLY A 124 10.58 -16.54 4.30
C GLY A 124 9.27 -16.30 5.07
N ALA A 125 8.66 -15.12 4.90
CA ALA A 125 7.43 -14.75 5.58
C ALA A 125 6.33 -14.34 4.60
N LYS A 126 5.08 -14.37 5.06
CA LYS A 126 3.91 -13.78 4.40
C LYS A 126 3.47 -12.54 5.17
N LEU A 127 3.00 -11.53 4.44
CA LEU A 127 2.39 -10.33 5.03
C LEU A 127 0.91 -10.26 4.69
N LEU A 128 0.09 -10.19 5.72
CA LEU A 128 -1.32 -9.83 5.61
C LEU A 128 -1.47 -8.33 5.91
N ASN A 129 -1.94 -7.54 4.96
CA ASN A 129 -2.25 -6.14 5.24
C ASN A 129 -3.59 -6.05 5.98
N LEU A 130 -3.55 -5.63 7.25
CA LEU A 130 -4.73 -5.56 8.11
C LEU A 130 -5.48 -4.25 7.92
N GLY A 131 -4.75 -3.17 7.63
CA GLY A 131 -5.35 -1.87 7.39
C GLY A 131 -4.37 -0.80 6.93
N SER A 132 -4.92 0.32 6.48
CA SER A 132 -4.19 1.54 6.16
C SER A 132 -4.94 2.78 6.63
N LYS A 133 -4.20 3.88 6.79
CA LYS A 133 -4.74 5.19 7.14
C LYS A 133 -4.29 6.21 6.10
N SER A 134 -5.23 6.97 5.57
CA SER A 134 -4.94 8.05 4.63
C SER A 134 -4.08 9.13 5.30
N PRO A 135 -2.94 9.55 4.71
CA PRO A 135 -2.18 10.68 5.22
C PRO A 135 -2.95 12.01 5.07
N VAL A 136 -3.88 12.07 4.12
CA VAL A 136 -4.67 13.26 3.78
C VAL A 136 -5.94 13.34 4.63
N SER A 137 -6.87 12.39 4.45
CA SER A 137 -8.18 12.43 5.11
C SER A 137 -8.20 11.83 6.51
N LYS A 138 -7.10 11.18 6.93
CA LYS A 138 -7.02 10.36 8.15
C LYS A 138 -8.03 9.20 8.23
N ALA A 139 -8.80 8.95 7.16
CA ALA A 139 -9.70 7.82 7.07
C ALA A 139 -8.92 6.51 7.17
N LYS A 140 -9.45 5.56 7.93
CA LYS A 140 -8.92 4.22 8.09
C LYS A 140 -9.66 3.25 7.17
N GLU A 141 -8.91 2.44 6.46
CA GLU A 141 -9.39 1.36 5.60
C GLU A 141 -8.92 0.03 6.21
N TYR A 142 -9.81 -0.95 6.23
CA TYR A 142 -9.56 -2.25 6.87
C TYR A 142 -9.67 -3.37 5.84
N ASN A 143 -8.85 -4.40 5.99
CA ASN A 143 -9.06 -5.67 5.30
C ASN A 143 -9.68 -6.66 6.29
N GLU A 144 -11.01 -6.69 6.35
CA GLU A 144 -11.76 -7.53 7.29
C GLU A 144 -11.40 -9.02 7.15
N GLN A 145 -11.18 -9.52 5.92
CA GLN A 145 -10.79 -10.91 5.69
C GLN A 145 -9.39 -11.22 6.24
N ALA A 146 -8.43 -10.29 6.08
CA ALA A 146 -7.09 -10.45 6.65
C ALA A 146 -7.10 -10.34 8.18
N ILE A 147 -7.93 -9.46 8.74
CA ILE A 147 -8.13 -9.31 10.18
C ILE A 147 -8.68 -10.62 10.76
N GLU A 148 -9.76 -11.14 10.20
CA GLU A 148 -10.38 -12.41 10.61
C GLU A 148 -9.36 -13.57 10.55
N ARG A 149 -8.66 -13.72 9.42
CA ARG A 149 -7.62 -14.74 9.25
C ARG A 149 -6.50 -14.64 10.28
N SER A 150 -6.07 -13.43 10.60
CA SER A 150 -4.94 -13.19 11.50
C SER A 150 -5.25 -13.45 12.98
N GLY A 151 -6.54 -13.60 13.33
CA GLY A 151 -7.01 -13.77 14.71
C GLY A 151 -6.90 -12.52 15.58
N ILE A 152 -6.68 -11.34 14.99
CA ILE A 152 -6.55 -10.06 15.70
C ILE A 152 -7.86 -9.29 15.61
N SER A 153 -8.21 -8.54 16.65
CA SER A 153 -9.42 -7.72 16.61
C SER A 153 -9.24 -6.46 15.77
N LYS A 154 -10.34 -5.99 15.18
CA LYS A 154 -10.36 -4.70 14.47
C LYS A 154 -9.99 -3.52 15.39
N ASP A 155 -10.30 -3.59 16.68
CA ASP A 155 -9.94 -2.57 17.67
C ASP A 155 -8.43 -2.51 17.90
N GLU A 156 -7.75 -3.66 17.99
CA GLU A 156 -6.29 -3.71 18.05
C GLU A 156 -5.67 -3.09 16.80
N VAL A 157 -6.16 -3.46 15.61
CA VAL A 157 -5.69 -2.87 14.33
C VAL A 157 -5.93 -1.37 14.31
N SER A 158 -7.09 -0.91 14.78
CA SER A 158 -7.41 0.52 14.89
C SER A 158 -6.42 1.25 15.81
N GLY A 159 -6.05 0.65 16.94
CA GLY A 159 -5.04 1.21 17.86
C GLY A 159 -3.65 1.34 17.24
N TYR A 160 -3.23 0.37 16.41
CA TYR A 160 -2.02 0.54 15.61
C TYR A 160 -2.18 1.66 14.57
N LEU A 161 -3.32 1.74 13.89
CA LEU A 161 -3.59 2.78 12.90
C LEU A 161 -3.71 4.18 13.51
N ASP A 162 -3.95 4.35 14.80
CA ASP A 162 -3.89 5.67 15.43
C ASP A 162 -2.47 6.26 15.39
N LYS A 163 -1.46 5.40 15.56
CA LYS A 163 -0.03 5.77 15.56
C LYS A 163 0.72 5.45 14.26
N SER A 164 0.05 4.93 13.24
CA SER A 164 0.68 4.48 11.99
C SER A 164 -0.18 4.71 10.74
N PHE A 165 0.36 4.40 9.56
CA PHE A 165 -0.30 4.54 8.26
C PHE A 165 -0.61 3.22 7.57
N SER A 166 0.05 2.14 7.97
CA SER A 166 -0.19 0.80 7.47
C SER A 166 0.17 -0.20 8.55
N VAL A 167 -0.62 -1.27 8.64
CA VAL A 167 -0.46 -2.34 9.64
C VAL A 167 -0.53 -3.67 8.93
N PHE A 168 0.40 -4.55 9.27
CA PHE A 168 0.54 -5.88 8.72
C PHE A 168 0.68 -6.93 9.82
N LYS A 169 0.15 -8.13 9.58
CA LYS A 169 0.53 -9.35 10.28
C LYS A 169 1.64 -10.05 9.49
N ILE A 170 2.70 -10.41 10.18
CA ILE A 170 3.75 -11.31 9.69
C ILE A 170 3.35 -12.73 10.04
N GLU A 171 3.33 -13.61 9.04
CA GLU A 171 3.14 -15.05 9.19
C GLU A 171 4.40 -15.76 8.67
N TYR A 172 4.94 -16.69 9.45
CA TYR A 172 5.98 -17.60 8.97
C TYR A 172 5.27 -18.89 8.58
N PRO A 173 5.37 -19.35 7.32
CA PRO A 173 4.92 -20.70 6.96
C PRO A 173 5.66 -21.70 7.84
N GLU A 174 4.98 -22.72 8.36
CA GLU A 174 5.66 -23.84 8.99
C GLU A 174 6.60 -24.47 7.94
N GLU A 175 7.85 -24.77 8.33
CA GLU A 175 8.75 -25.55 7.48
C GLU A 175 8.11 -26.93 7.25
N GLU A 176 7.82 -27.27 5.99
CA GLU A 176 7.38 -28.62 5.58
C GLU A 176 8.47 -29.68 5.83
#